data_AF-A0A925LNW7-F1
#
_entry.id   AF-A0A925LNW7-F1
#
_cell.length_a   1.000
_cell.length_b   1.000
_cell.length_c   1.000
_cell.angle_alpha   90.00
_cell.angle_beta   90.00
_cell.angle_gamma   90.00
#
_symmetry.space_group_name_H-M   'P 1'
#
loop_
_entity.id
_entity.type
_entity.pdbx_description
1 polymer ?
#
loop_
_entity_poly.entity_id
_entity_poly.type
_entity_poly.pdbx_seq_one_letter_code
_entity_poly.pdbx_strand_id
1 'polypeptide(L)'
;MLKDLTSRCQCKPLFVSDELPHYGTVLGELFHELIPPVPTGKPGRPRNPERVIDSDLDYATVHKTRQGARVVKVERKVVHGCEQQVLARLEDSPSQTINTAYIERTNLDWRLWDAHLARKAPTVARSIDWLKAKFAICVACYNLIRPHETLSRGEDRIFRPKTPAMAASVTDHRWTFSELLAYPALCQ
;
A
#
# COMPACT_ATOMS: atom_id res chain seq x y z
N MET A 1 -4.35 -12.34 1.40
CA MET A 1 -4.45 -10.91 1.06
C MET A 1 -3.07 -10.29 0.85
N LEU A 2 -2.21 -10.04 1.86
CA LEU A 2 -0.89 -9.42 1.59
C LEU A 2 0.11 -10.36 0.90
N LYS A 3 0.25 -11.61 1.37
CA LYS A 3 1.13 -12.61 0.76
C LYS A 3 0.78 -12.91 -0.71
N ASP A 4 -0.51 -13.01 -0.98
CA ASP A 4 -1.05 -13.25 -2.33
C ASP A 4 -0.74 -12.07 -3.26
N LEU A 5 -0.91 -10.83 -2.79
CA LEU A 5 -0.52 -9.65 -3.58
C LEU A 5 0.99 -9.63 -3.86
N THR A 6 1.82 -9.88 -2.85
CA THR A 6 3.28 -9.93 -3.02
C THR A 6 3.72 -11.07 -3.93
N SER A 7 3.01 -12.20 -3.97
CA SER A 7 3.35 -13.32 -4.87
C SER A 7 3.08 -13.03 -6.35
N ARG A 8 2.30 -11.98 -6.64
CA ARG A 8 2.05 -11.51 -8.01
C ARG A 8 3.10 -10.49 -8.48
N CYS A 9 3.96 -10.03 -7.56
CA CYS A 9 5.07 -9.14 -7.85
C CYS A 9 6.36 -9.93 -8.08
N GLN A 10 7.30 -9.36 -8.84
CA GLN A 10 8.61 -10.01 -9.07
C GLN A 10 9.48 -10.08 -7.81
N CYS A 11 9.36 -9.09 -6.94
CA CYS A 11 9.99 -9.02 -5.62
C CYS A 11 9.00 -8.44 -4.60
N LYS A 12 9.30 -8.56 -3.30
CA LYS A 12 8.48 -7.88 -2.29
C LYS A 12 8.64 -6.37 -2.46
N PRO A 13 7.58 -5.57 -2.32
CA PRO A 13 7.70 -4.11 -2.36
C PRO A 13 8.35 -3.58 -1.09
N LEU A 14 8.89 -2.36 -1.15
CA LEU A 14 9.25 -1.61 0.05
C LEU A 14 7.96 -1.24 0.81
N PHE A 15 7.81 -1.75 2.03
CA PHE A 15 6.70 -1.38 2.89
C PHE A 15 7.04 -0.08 3.64
N VAL A 16 6.13 0.89 3.61
CA VAL A 16 6.27 2.15 4.35
C VAL A 16 4.99 2.46 5.12
N SER A 17 5.11 2.72 6.41
CA SER A 17 3.98 3.13 7.24
C SER A 17 4.33 4.26 8.21
N ASP A 18 3.33 4.68 8.97
CA ASP A 18 3.54 5.43 10.19
C ASP A 18 4.18 4.52 11.26
N GLU A 19 4.54 5.11 12.41
CA GLU A 19 5.28 4.43 13.46
C GLU A 19 4.44 3.52 14.36
N LEU A 20 3.33 2.97 13.85
CA LEU A 20 2.56 2.02 14.63
C LEU A 20 3.39 0.73 14.83
N PRO A 21 3.78 0.36 16.07
CA PRO A 21 4.76 -0.71 16.30
C PRO A 21 4.33 -2.08 15.77
N HIS A 22 3.02 -2.32 15.72
CA HIS A 22 2.43 -3.59 15.30
C HIS A 22 2.78 -3.98 13.86
N TYR A 23 2.98 -3.02 12.96
CA TYR A 23 3.30 -3.33 11.56
C TYR A 23 4.64 -4.05 11.41
N GLY A 24 5.65 -3.66 12.19
CA GLY A 24 6.95 -4.34 12.17
C GLY A 24 6.82 -5.81 12.59
N THR A 25 6.07 -6.07 13.66
CA THR A 25 5.80 -7.43 14.14
C THR A 25 5.01 -8.24 13.11
N VAL A 26 3.89 -7.71 12.62
CA VAL A 26 3.00 -8.42 11.67
C VAL A 26 3.71 -8.71 10.36
N LEU A 27 4.50 -7.78 9.83
CA LEU A 27 5.28 -8.02 8.61
C LEU A 27 6.32 -9.11 8.81
N GLY A 28 7.02 -9.13 9.95
CA GLY A 28 7.95 -10.21 10.30
C GLY A 28 7.23 -11.56 10.46
N GLU A 29 6.05 -11.58 11.10
CA GLU A 29 5.24 -12.81 11.23
C GLU A 29 4.65 -13.29 9.90
N LEU A 30 4.34 -12.38 8.98
CA LEU A 30 3.89 -12.77 7.65
C LEU A 30 5.06 -13.30 6.83
N PHE A 31 6.17 -12.57 6.77
CA PHE A 31 7.30 -12.88 5.90
C PHE A 31 8.48 -13.47 6.68
N HIS A 32 8.27 -14.65 7.26
CA HIS A 32 9.33 -15.46 7.85
C HIS A 32 9.38 -16.85 7.23
N GLU A 33 10.57 -17.44 7.30
CA GLU A 33 10.80 -18.85 7.07
C GLU A 33 11.04 -19.56 8.40
N LEU A 34 10.57 -20.80 8.49
CA LEU A 34 10.82 -21.67 9.64
C LEU A 34 11.98 -22.59 9.31
N ILE A 35 13.13 -22.34 9.92
CA ILE A 35 14.31 -23.18 9.74
C ILE A 35 14.30 -24.28 10.81
N PRO A 36 14.21 -25.57 10.42
CA PRO A 36 14.30 -26.64 11.40
C PRO A 36 15.70 -26.67 12.01
N PRO A 37 15.83 -26.84 13.32
CA PRO A 37 17.13 -26.93 13.96
C PRO A 37 17.83 -28.22 13.55
N VAL A 38 19.16 -28.17 13.43
CA VAL A 38 19.97 -29.36 13.17
C VAL A 38 19.71 -30.41 14.27
N PRO A 39 19.38 -31.66 13.92
CA PRO A 39 19.14 -32.71 14.91
C PRO A 39 20.37 -32.94 15.79
N THR A 40 20.19 -32.86 17.12
CA THR A 40 21.29 -33.03 18.09
C THR A 40 21.78 -34.47 18.22
N GLY A 41 21.07 -35.45 17.63
CA GLY A 41 21.36 -36.89 17.74
C GLY A 41 21.14 -37.50 19.13
N LYS A 42 20.70 -36.71 20.12
CA LYS A 42 20.47 -37.14 21.52
C LYS A 42 18.99 -37.45 21.75
N PRO A 43 18.66 -38.38 22.68
CA PRO A 43 17.28 -38.63 23.09
C PRO A 43 16.66 -37.38 23.70
N GLY A 44 15.45 -37.01 23.27
CA GLY A 44 14.71 -35.86 23.79
C GLY A 44 13.78 -35.21 22.76
N ARG A 45 12.98 -34.25 23.21
CA ARG A 45 12.10 -33.46 22.32
C ARG A 45 12.96 -32.58 21.40
N PRO A 46 12.77 -32.65 20.06
CA PRO A 46 13.43 -31.73 19.14
C PRO A 46 13.15 -30.27 19.49
N ARG A 47 14.13 -29.39 19.26
CA ARG A 47 13.95 -27.95 19.39
C ARG A 47 12.88 -27.47 18.41
N ASN A 48 12.14 -26.42 18.80
CA ASN A 48 11.22 -25.78 17.86
C ASN A 48 12.01 -25.13 16.71
N PRO A 49 11.43 -25.08 15.49
CA PRO A 49 11.98 -24.31 14.38
C PRO A 49 12.22 -22.86 14.74
N GLU A 50 13.33 -22.31 14.24
CA GLU A 50 13.65 -20.89 14.37
C GLU A 50 12.91 -20.08 13.30
N ARG A 51 12.40 -18.91 13.68
CA ARG A 51 11.77 -17.97 12.76
C ARG A 51 12.83 -17.02 12.23
N VAL A 52 13.16 -17.12 10.95
CA VAL A 52 14.07 -16.21 10.28
C VAL A 52 13.26 -15.32 9.36
N ILE A 53 13.38 -13.99 9.53
CA ILE A 53 12.70 -13.02 8.67
C ILE A 53 13.32 -13.12 7.28
N ASP A 54 12.46 -13.10 6.26
CA ASP A 54 12.85 -13.14 4.86
C ASP A 54 13.78 -11.97 4.51
N SER A 55 14.94 -12.25 3.91
CA SER A 55 15.95 -11.24 3.60
C SER A 55 15.52 -10.23 2.53
N ASP A 56 14.46 -10.53 1.78
CA ASP A 56 13.86 -9.64 0.78
C ASP A 56 12.73 -8.77 1.39
N LEU A 57 12.49 -8.85 2.71
CA LEU A 57 11.55 -7.97 3.41
C LEU A 57 12.21 -6.64 3.79
N ASP A 58 11.89 -5.58 3.04
CA ASP A 58 12.23 -4.21 3.42
C ASP A 58 11.02 -3.48 4.00
N TYR A 59 11.17 -2.92 5.19
CA TYR A 59 10.15 -2.14 5.87
C TYR A 59 10.74 -0.92 6.56
N ALA A 60 10.16 0.24 6.31
CA ALA A 60 10.58 1.49 6.91
C ALA A 60 9.41 2.30 7.48
N THR A 61 9.71 3.13 8.49
CA THR A 61 8.75 3.98 9.17
C THR A 61 9.09 5.45 9.02
N VAL A 62 8.07 6.29 9.15
CA VAL A 62 8.19 7.75 9.12
C VAL A 62 7.58 8.35 10.37
N HIS A 63 8.40 8.94 11.24
CA HIS A 63 7.95 9.81 12.32
C HIS A 63 7.74 11.22 11.80
N LYS A 64 6.62 11.87 12.16
CA LYS A 64 6.42 13.29 11.91
C LYS A 64 6.17 13.99 13.23
N THR A 65 7.16 14.71 13.74
CA THR A 65 6.97 15.58 14.91
C THR A 65 6.21 16.83 14.49
N ARG A 66 5.08 17.10 15.14
CA ARG A 66 4.24 18.27 14.88
C ARG A 66 4.22 19.23 16.05
N GLN A 67 4.19 20.52 15.75
CA GLN A 67 3.90 21.58 16.70
C GLN A 67 2.69 22.36 16.16
N GLY A 68 1.57 22.30 16.90
CA GLY A 68 0.28 22.77 16.38
C GLY A 68 -0.11 22.06 15.09
N ALA A 69 -0.45 22.84 14.05
CA ALA A 69 -0.84 22.33 12.74
C ALA A 69 0.33 22.09 11.78
N ARG A 70 1.59 22.32 12.19
CA ARG A 70 2.77 22.25 11.32
C ARG A 70 3.66 21.06 11.65
N VAL A 71 4.22 20.43 10.61
CA VAL A 71 5.26 19.41 10.75
C VAL A 71 6.60 20.12 10.89
N VAL A 72 7.31 19.85 11.98
CA VAL A 72 8.58 20.51 12.33
C VAL A 72 9.78 19.59 12.10
N LYS A 73 9.58 18.27 12.23
CA LYS A 73 10.63 17.27 12.02
C LYS A 73 10.04 16.04 11.35
N VAL A 74 10.80 15.43 10.44
CA VAL A 74 10.48 14.13 9.84
C VAL A 74 11.66 13.19 10.06
N GLU A 75 11.45 12.13 10.83
CA GLU A 75 12.45 11.08 11.07
C GLU A 75 12.05 9.85 10.27
N ARG A 76 13.04 9.16 9.73
CA ARG A 76 12.85 7.99 8.87
C ARG A 76 13.71 6.88 9.42
N LYS A 77 13.15 5.69 9.57
CA LYS A 77 13.86 4.55 10.16
C LYS A 77 13.59 3.30 9.35
N VAL A 78 14.65 2.56 9.03
CA VAL A 78 14.53 1.20 8.50
C VAL A 78 14.34 0.25 9.69
N VAL A 79 13.30 -0.58 9.62
CA VAL A 79 12.94 -1.54 10.66
C VAL A 79 13.32 -2.96 10.25
N HIS A 80 13.00 -3.34 9.00
CA HIS A 80 13.47 -4.59 8.39
C HIS A 80 14.20 -4.29 7.09
N GLY A 81 15.20 -5.12 6.77
CA GLY A 81 16.08 -4.92 5.62
C GLY A 81 17.29 -4.04 5.94
N CYS A 82 18.07 -3.70 4.92
CA CYS A 82 19.23 -2.82 5.06
C CYS A 82 19.05 -1.50 4.31
N GLU A 83 19.76 -0.45 4.76
CA GLU A 83 19.63 0.88 4.15
C GLU A 83 19.96 0.89 2.66
N GLN A 84 20.95 0.10 2.23
CA GLN A 84 21.36 0.01 0.83
C GLN A 84 20.23 -0.57 -0.05
N GLN A 85 19.56 -1.63 0.41
CA GLN A 85 18.42 -2.23 -0.29
C GLN A 85 17.24 -1.26 -0.37
N VAL A 86 16.92 -0.58 0.73
CA VAL A 86 15.85 0.43 0.78
C VAL A 86 16.14 1.57 -0.18
N LEU A 87 17.39 2.06 -0.25
CA LEU A 87 17.78 3.11 -1.19
C LEU A 87 17.64 2.65 -2.65
N ALA A 88 18.12 1.44 -2.98
CA ALA A 88 17.95 0.88 -4.32
C ALA A 88 16.46 0.79 -4.71
N ARG A 89 15.59 0.37 -3.80
CA ARG A 89 14.13 0.33 -4.06
C ARG A 89 13.50 1.71 -4.22
N LEU A 90 14.08 2.76 -3.63
CA LEU A 90 13.60 4.12 -3.78
C LEU A 90 13.97 4.72 -5.14
N GLU A 91 15.07 4.29 -5.77
CA GLU A 91 15.48 4.73 -7.11
C GLU A 91 14.42 4.39 -8.16
N ASP A 92 13.83 3.20 -8.07
CA ASP A 92 12.73 2.74 -8.94
C ASP A 92 11.36 3.34 -8.55
N SER A 93 11.29 4.07 -7.45
CA SER A 93 10.05 4.64 -6.94
C SER A 93 9.87 6.10 -7.38
N PRO A 94 8.63 6.61 -7.46
CA PRO A 94 8.39 8.03 -7.75
C PRO A 94 8.87 8.97 -6.62
N SER A 95 9.48 8.44 -5.56
CA SER A 95 9.98 9.21 -4.44
C SER A 95 11.42 8.88 -4.07
N GLN A 96 12.24 9.91 -3.98
CA GLN A 96 13.65 9.78 -3.59
C GLN A 96 13.85 9.62 -2.07
N THR A 97 12.76 9.57 -1.28
CA THR A 97 12.84 9.45 0.18
C THR A 97 11.73 8.59 0.75
N ILE A 98 11.98 7.94 1.88
CA ILE A 98 10.95 7.22 2.65
C ILE A 98 9.87 8.20 3.10
N ASN A 99 8.64 8.02 2.62
CA ASN A 99 7.52 8.85 3.01
C ASN A 99 6.18 8.11 2.86
N THR A 100 5.16 8.62 3.54
CA THR A 100 3.78 8.14 3.46
C THR A 100 2.87 9.08 2.67
N ALA A 101 3.40 10.10 1.97
CA ALA A 101 2.57 11.17 1.41
C ALA A 101 1.57 10.66 0.36
N TYR A 102 1.98 9.69 -0.46
CA TYR A 102 1.14 9.11 -1.53
C TYR A 102 -0.06 8.33 -0.96
N ILE A 103 0.17 7.47 0.04
CA ILE A 103 -0.91 6.70 0.66
C ILE A 103 -1.82 7.62 1.49
N GLU A 104 -1.28 8.65 2.14
CA GLU A 104 -2.08 9.61 2.89
C GLU A 104 -2.97 10.47 2.00
N ARG A 105 -2.48 10.88 0.81
CA ARG A 105 -3.30 11.55 -0.20
C ARG A 105 -4.45 10.66 -0.65
N THR A 106 -4.15 9.40 -0.95
CA THR A 106 -5.12 8.40 -1.37
C THR A 106 -6.17 8.15 -0.27
N ASN A 107 -5.75 8.03 0.99
CA ASN A 107 -6.65 7.92 2.15
C ASN A 107 -7.55 9.14 2.31
N LEU A 108 -7.05 10.35 2.03
CA LEU A 108 -7.86 11.56 2.04
C LEU A 108 -8.94 11.53 0.96
N ASP A 109 -8.58 11.13 -0.27
CA ASP A 109 -9.53 10.99 -1.37
C ASP A 109 -10.64 9.98 -0.99
N TRP A 110 -10.28 8.83 -0.41
CA TRP A 110 -11.25 7.83 0.05
C TRP A 110 -12.20 8.34 1.13
N ARG A 111 -11.69 9.12 2.09
CA ARG A 111 -12.52 9.75 3.13
C ARG A 111 -13.49 10.78 2.56
N LEU A 112 -13.11 11.45 1.48
CA LEU A 112 -13.96 12.43 0.81
C LEU A 112 -15.05 11.75 -0.02
N TRP A 113 -14.74 10.62 -0.66
CA TRP A 113 -15.65 9.91 -1.55
C TRP A 113 -16.62 9.00 -0.80
N ASP A 114 -16.20 8.44 0.34
CA ASP A 114 -17.04 7.60 1.18
C ASP A 114 -17.12 8.10 2.62
N ALA A 115 -18.32 8.56 3.00
CA ALA A 115 -18.62 8.98 4.37
C ALA A 115 -18.42 7.89 5.43
N HIS A 116 -18.44 6.59 5.08
CA HIS A 116 -18.15 5.50 6.01
C HIS A 116 -16.66 5.38 6.33
N LEU A 117 -15.79 5.90 5.44
CA LEU A 117 -14.34 5.92 5.65
C LEU A 117 -13.89 7.20 6.36
N ALA A 118 -14.75 8.22 6.40
CA ALA A 118 -14.47 9.49 7.07
C ALA A 118 -14.11 9.28 8.54
N ARG A 119 -13.05 9.95 8.98
CA ARG A 119 -12.56 9.84 10.36
C ARG A 119 -13.55 10.54 11.30
N LYS A 120 -13.97 9.83 12.36
CA LYS A 120 -14.90 10.32 13.39
C LYS A 120 -16.26 10.77 12.81
N ALA A 121 -16.79 10.03 11.84
CA ALA A 121 -18.14 10.25 11.33
C ALA A 121 -19.18 9.38 12.09
N PRO A 122 -20.43 9.83 12.23
CA PRO A 122 -21.53 9.02 12.78
C PRO A 122 -22.01 7.93 11.81
N THR A 123 -21.49 7.92 10.58
CA THR A 123 -21.87 6.98 9.52
C THR A 123 -21.21 5.62 9.72
N VAL A 124 -22.00 4.61 10.09
CA VAL A 124 -21.51 3.24 10.33
C VAL A 124 -21.98 2.31 9.21
N ALA A 125 -21.07 1.49 8.69
CA ALA A 125 -21.41 0.46 7.72
C ALA A 125 -22.05 -0.73 8.44
N ARG A 126 -23.26 -1.11 8.04
CA ARG A 126 -23.98 -2.26 8.64
C ARG A 126 -23.46 -3.62 8.18
N SER A 127 -22.72 -3.65 7.08
CA SER A 127 -22.13 -4.87 6.52
C SER A 127 -20.82 -4.52 5.84
N ILE A 128 -19.79 -5.33 6.12
CA ILE A 128 -18.46 -5.18 5.53
C ILE A 128 -18.46 -5.51 4.04
N ASP A 129 -19.29 -6.46 3.60
CA ASP A 129 -19.34 -6.90 2.21
C ASP A 129 -19.91 -5.79 1.32
N TRP A 130 -20.99 -5.14 1.76
CA TRP A 130 -21.55 -3.99 1.05
C TRP A 130 -20.61 -2.78 1.07
N LEU A 131 -19.86 -2.57 2.16
CA LEU A 131 -18.84 -1.52 2.20
C LEU A 131 -17.70 -1.80 1.21
N LYS A 132 -17.21 -3.05 1.15
CA LYS A 132 -16.19 -3.46 0.18
C LYS A 132 -16.67 -3.29 -1.26
N ALA A 133 -17.89 -3.74 -1.58
CA ALA A 133 -18.47 -3.61 -2.91
C ALA A 133 -18.62 -2.14 -3.34
N LYS A 134 -19.16 -1.29 -2.45
CA LYS A 134 -19.24 0.16 -2.68
C LYS A 134 -17.85 0.77 -2.87
N PHE A 135 -16.89 0.42 -2.00
CA PHE A 135 -15.54 0.97 -2.06
C PHE A 135 -14.83 0.55 -3.35
N ALA A 136 -15.04 -0.67 -3.84
CA ALA A 136 -14.52 -1.14 -5.13
C ALA A 136 -15.01 -0.25 -6.29
N ILE A 137 -16.27 0.18 -6.28
CA ILE A 137 -16.80 1.14 -7.26
C ILE A 137 -16.07 2.49 -7.14
N CYS A 138 -15.84 3.01 -5.92
CA CYS A 138 -15.08 4.25 -5.74
C CYS A 138 -13.67 4.15 -6.31
N VAL A 139 -12.96 3.05 -6.04
CA VAL A 139 -11.61 2.78 -6.56
C VAL A 139 -11.61 2.65 -8.08
N ALA A 140 -12.60 1.96 -8.65
CA ALA A 140 -12.73 1.82 -10.09
C ALA A 140 -13.00 3.17 -10.77
N CYS A 141 -13.92 3.97 -10.22
CA CYS A 141 -14.21 5.33 -10.70
C CYS A 141 -12.97 6.24 -10.64
N TYR A 142 -12.17 6.15 -9.57
CA TYR A 142 -10.94 6.92 -9.42
C TYR A 142 -9.90 6.58 -10.49
N ASN A 143 -9.72 5.29 -10.78
CA ASN A 143 -8.66 4.79 -11.66
C ASN A 143 -9.06 4.81 -13.15
N LEU A 144 -10.31 4.49 -13.48
CA LEU A 144 -10.76 4.25 -14.86
C LEU A 144 -11.57 5.39 -15.46
N ILE A 145 -12.37 6.09 -14.64
CA ILE A 145 -13.35 7.08 -15.12
C ILE A 145 -12.88 8.52 -14.88
N ARG A 146 -12.36 8.85 -13.69
CA ARG A 146 -12.08 10.25 -13.33
C ARG A 146 -10.72 10.70 -13.86
N PRO A 147 -10.64 11.74 -14.72
CA PRO A 147 -9.36 12.33 -15.07
C PRO A 147 -8.78 13.11 -13.89
N HIS A 148 -7.46 13.03 -13.72
CA HIS A 148 -6.76 13.75 -12.67
C HIS A 148 -6.02 14.94 -13.24
N GLU A 149 -6.13 16.08 -12.57
CA GLU A 149 -5.57 17.34 -13.07
C GLU A 149 -4.05 17.26 -13.28
N THR A 150 -3.32 16.66 -12.35
CA THR A 150 -1.86 16.50 -12.44
C THR A 150 -1.43 15.57 -13.57
N LEU A 151 -2.26 14.58 -13.93
CA LEU A 151 -2.00 13.68 -15.06
C LEU A 151 -2.45 14.26 -16.40
N SER A 152 -3.41 15.20 -16.34
CA SER A 152 -4.05 15.75 -17.52
C SER A 152 -3.36 17.01 -18.04
N ARG A 153 -2.37 17.55 -17.33
CA ARG A 153 -1.58 18.71 -17.79
C ARG A 153 -0.29 18.22 -18.44
N GLY A 154 -0.17 18.42 -19.76
CA GLY A 154 1.08 18.19 -20.49
C GLY A 154 2.13 19.27 -20.20
N GLU A 155 3.35 19.07 -20.71
CA GLU A 155 4.43 20.09 -20.65
C GLU A 155 4.03 21.40 -21.34
N ASP A 156 3.23 21.28 -22.40
CA ASP A 156 2.60 22.37 -23.13
C ASP A 156 1.45 23.07 -22.36
N ARG A 157 1.17 22.64 -21.13
CA ARG A 157 0.08 23.12 -20.25
C ARG A 157 -1.31 22.93 -20.86
N ILE A 158 -1.45 22.12 -21.91
CA ILE A 158 -2.75 21.80 -22.50
C ILE A 158 -3.38 20.67 -21.68
N PHE A 159 -4.66 20.85 -21.35
CA PHE A 159 -5.44 19.86 -20.64
C PHE A 159 -5.88 18.73 -21.57
N ARG A 160 -5.39 17.52 -21.31
CA ARG A 160 -5.76 16.28 -21.98
C ARG A 160 -6.24 15.29 -20.92
N PRO A 161 -7.55 14.99 -20.82
CA PRO A 161 -8.08 14.14 -19.76
C PRO A 161 -7.33 12.81 -19.68
N LYS A 162 -6.63 12.57 -18.56
CA LYS A 162 -5.87 11.35 -18.33
C LYS A 162 -6.20 10.78 -16.96
N THR A 163 -6.57 9.50 -16.94
CA THR A 163 -6.87 8.75 -15.71
C THR A 163 -5.61 8.00 -15.21
N PRO A 164 -5.56 7.57 -13.94
CA PRO A 164 -4.46 6.78 -13.41
C PRO A 164 -4.23 5.49 -14.20
N ALA A 165 -5.31 4.79 -14.59
CA ALA A 165 -5.20 3.58 -15.39
C ALA A 165 -4.62 3.85 -16.79
N MET A 166 -4.92 5.02 -17.39
CA MET A 166 -4.27 5.45 -18.63
C MET A 166 -2.79 5.79 -18.43
N ALA A 167 -2.43 6.42 -17.31
CA ALA A 167 -1.02 6.70 -17.00
C ALA A 167 -0.21 5.42 -16.73
N ALA A 168 -0.84 4.41 -16.14
CA ALA A 168 -0.25 3.09 -15.93
C ALA A 168 -0.34 2.18 -17.17
N SER A 169 -0.85 2.65 -18.31
CA SER A 169 -1.03 1.87 -19.54
C SER A 169 -1.89 0.61 -19.37
N VAL A 170 -2.83 0.63 -18.42
CA VAL A 170 -3.81 -0.45 -18.19
C VAL A 170 -4.98 -0.33 -19.18
N THR A 171 -5.31 0.89 -19.60
CA THR A 171 -6.32 1.21 -20.61
C THR A 171 -5.82 2.38 -21.46
N ASP A 172 -6.25 2.46 -22.71
CA ASP A 172 -5.89 3.53 -23.64
C ASP A 172 -6.89 4.71 -23.62
N HIS A 173 -8.06 4.50 -23.01
CA HIS A 173 -9.12 5.50 -22.93
C HIS A 173 -9.73 5.59 -21.53
N ARG A 174 -10.46 6.68 -21.30
CA ARG A 174 -11.28 6.89 -20.12
C ARG A 174 -12.56 6.09 -20.22
N TRP A 175 -12.84 5.29 -19.21
CA TRP A 175 -14.06 4.49 -19.17
C TRP A 175 -15.30 5.33 -18.88
N THR A 176 -16.44 4.82 -19.33
CA THR A 176 -17.78 5.25 -18.96
C THR A 176 -18.33 4.39 -17.83
N PHE A 177 -19.41 4.85 -17.18
CA PHE A 177 -20.12 4.00 -16.20
C PHE A 177 -20.71 2.75 -16.86
N SER A 178 -21.20 2.86 -18.10
CA SER A 178 -21.75 1.71 -18.83
C SER A 178 -20.69 0.64 -19.06
N GLU A 179 -19.48 1.04 -19.47
CA GLU A 179 -18.35 0.12 -19.61
C GLU A 179 -17.98 -0.52 -18.27
N LEU A 180 -17.86 0.29 -17.21
CA LEU A 180 -17.55 -0.25 -15.88
C LEU A 180 -18.56 -1.30 -15.41
N LEU A 181 -19.85 -1.06 -15.63
CA LEU A 181 -20.93 -1.97 -15.23
C LEU A 181 -21.05 -3.19 -16.15
N ALA A 182 -20.54 -3.11 -17.38
CA ALA A 182 -20.54 -4.22 -18.33
C ALA A 182 -19.52 -5.31 -17.98
N TYR A 183 -18.51 -5.00 -17.15
CA TYR A 183 -17.47 -5.94 -16.72
C TYR A 183 -17.64 -6.29 -15.23
N PRO A 184 -18.43 -7.32 -14.89
CA PRO A 184 -18.59 -7.74 -13.50
C PRO A 184 -17.28 -8.32 -12.96
N ALA A 185 -16.70 -7.64 -11.97
CA ALA A 185 -15.62 -8.20 -11.16
C ALA A 185 -16.21 -8.81 -9.89
N LEU A 186 -15.93 -10.10 -9.64
CA LEU A 186 -16.24 -10.72 -8.37
C LEU A 186 -15.36 -10.10 -7.29
N CYS A 187 -15.96 -9.34 -6.38
CA CYS A 187 -15.29 -8.88 -5.17
C CYS A 187 -15.06 -10.09 -4.26
N GLN A 188 -13.88 -10.72 -4.34
CA GLN A 188 -13.43 -11.76 -3.40
C GLN A 188 -12.89 -11.15 -2.11
#